data_AF-A0A431HJU1-F1
#
_entry.id   AF-A0A431HJU1-F1
#
_cell.length_a   1.000
_cell.length_b   1.000
_cell.length_c   1.000
_cell.angle_alpha   90.00
_cell.angle_beta   90.00
_cell.angle_gamma   90.00
#
_symmetry.space_group_name_H-M   'P 1'
#
loop_
_entity.id
_entity.type
_entity.pdbx_description
1 polymer ?
#
loop_
_entity_poly.entity_id
_entity_poly.type
_entity_poly.pdbx_seq_one_letter_code
_entity_poly.pdbx_strand_id
1 'polypeptide(L)'
;MRQPLLRLRRRAKKSFAIWIGAFETYEPDAELFPGKWSNNNSRNGIAYNGPAAYANTDVIGGDSEDSAGGIFEGEFWLDIKESSWQYWAPIMWARLEVAKKIGCDGVEGDQINSYGNDSTFGITEAHSLRLYREYYYQSHIRGLTAISKNGFELTAQQVTAPTNIPYCTPATMCIPDGILNEECHQYSECSDLNPATNKGIWVGQVEYRGNANGVCPNANASGRMTMKKPENYSVTQNILFACWEQ
;
A
#
# COMPACT_ATOMS: atom_id res chain seq x y z
N MET A 1 35.55 37.82 -2.06
CA MET A 1 34.36 37.17 -2.64
C MET A 1 33.81 36.16 -1.65
N ARG A 2 32.65 36.42 -1.02
CA ARG A 2 31.98 35.44 -0.14
C ARG A 2 31.04 34.62 -1.00
N GLN A 3 31.24 33.31 -1.04
CA GLN A 3 30.27 32.38 -1.66
C GLN A 3 28.94 32.47 -0.89
N PRO A 4 27.79 32.57 -1.57
CA PRO A 4 26.51 32.48 -0.90
C PRO A 4 26.32 31.04 -0.41
N LEU A 5 26.24 30.87 0.91
CA LEU A 5 25.75 29.65 1.54
C LEU A 5 24.34 29.36 1.00
N LEU A 6 24.25 28.39 0.08
CA LEU A 6 23.00 27.81 -0.38
C LEU A 6 22.34 27.15 0.85
N ARG A 7 21.45 27.87 1.53
CA ARG A 7 20.58 27.26 2.55
C ARG A 7 19.67 26.28 1.82
N LEU A 8 20.04 25.00 1.82
CA LEU A 8 19.13 23.88 1.59
C LEU A 8 17.99 24.01 2.62
N ARG A 9 16.89 24.65 2.22
CA ARG A 9 15.63 24.52 2.97
C ARG A 9 15.20 23.07 2.82
N ARG A 10 15.40 22.25 3.85
CA ARG A 10 14.78 20.93 3.94
C ARG A 10 13.27 21.16 3.94
N ARG A 11 12.62 20.99 2.79
CA ARG A 11 11.16 20.89 2.72
C ARG A 11 10.78 19.63 3.51
N ALA A 12 9.78 19.73 4.39
CA ALA A 12 9.23 18.56 5.05
C ALA A 12 8.80 17.55 3.98
N LYS A 13 9.24 16.30 4.12
CA LYS A 13 8.84 15.22 3.23
C LYS A 13 7.36 14.93 3.44
N LYS A 14 6.61 14.73 2.36
CA LYS A 14 5.18 14.41 2.41
C LYS A 14 4.95 13.03 1.80
N SER A 15 4.28 12.16 2.52
CA SER A 15 3.73 10.90 2.00
C SER A 15 2.21 10.93 2.09
N PHE A 16 1.56 10.15 1.24
CA PHE A 16 0.10 9.99 1.20
C PHE A 16 -0.23 8.51 1.08
N ALA A 17 -1.11 8.01 1.94
CA ALA A 17 -1.63 6.65 1.86
C ALA A 17 -2.74 6.59 0.81
N ILE A 18 -2.74 5.55 -0.01
CA ILE A 18 -3.71 5.31 -1.07
C ILE A 18 -4.09 3.82 -1.00
N TRP A 19 -5.37 3.51 -0.95
CA TRP A 19 -5.86 2.14 -1.10
C TRP A 19 -5.72 1.74 -2.57
N ILE A 20 -4.78 0.83 -2.86
CA ILE A 20 -4.42 0.44 -4.23
C ILE A 20 -5.21 -0.78 -4.69
N GLY A 21 -5.43 -1.75 -3.80
CA GLY A 21 -6.16 -2.99 -4.09
C GLY A 21 -7.59 -3.02 -3.56
N ALA A 22 -8.11 -1.90 -3.06
CA ALA A 22 -9.46 -1.79 -2.54
C ALA A 22 -10.22 -0.58 -3.09
N PHE A 23 -11.54 -0.73 -3.15
CA PHE A 23 -12.52 0.31 -3.46
C PHE A 23 -13.14 0.82 -2.16
N GLU A 24 -13.36 2.13 -2.09
CA GLU A 24 -13.90 2.80 -0.90
C GLU A 24 -15.15 3.60 -1.28
N THR A 25 -16.27 3.33 -0.63
CA THR A 25 -17.56 3.99 -0.94
C THR A 25 -17.61 5.46 -0.53
N TYR A 26 -16.74 5.87 0.39
CA TYR A 26 -16.67 7.22 0.95
C TYR A 26 -15.69 8.14 0.22
N GLU A 27 -14.92 7.62 -0.75
CA GLU A 27 -14.00 8.42 -1.55
C GLU A 27 -14.75 9.20 -2.65
N PRO A 28 -14.28 10.41 -3.02
CA PRO A 28 -14.99 11.26 -3.97
C PRO A 28 -14.98 10.72 -5.41
N ASP A 29 -14.13 9.73 -5.70
CA ASP A 29 -14.06 9.05 -6.99
C ASP A 29 -14.83 7.71 -7.03
N ALA A 30 -15.56 7.36 -5.96
CA ALA A 30 -16.33 6.12 -5.87
C ALA A 30 -17.33 5.94 -7.02
N GLU A 31 -17.92 7.04 -7.52
CA GLU A 31 -18.84 7.02 -8.65
C GLU A 31 -18.21 6.57 -9.98
N LEU A 32 -16.88 6.59 -10.09
CA LEU A 32 -16.14 6.19 -11.29
C LEU A 32 -15.92 4.68 -11.37
N PHE A 33 -16.08 3.95 -10.27
CA PHE A 33 -15.91 2.51 -10.27
C PHE A 33 -17.16 1.84 -10.88
N PRO A 34 -16.97 0.94 -11.86
CA PRO A 34 -18.05 0.12 -12.38
C PRO A 34 -18.38 -1.02 -11.41
N GLY A 35 -19.51 -1.66 -11.64
CA GLY A 35 -19.98 -2.76 -10.81
C GLY A 35 -20.92 -2.29 -9.73
N LYS A 36 -21.23 -3.24 -8.85
CA LYS A 36 -22.11 -3.09 -7.70
C LYS A 36 -21.28 -3.39 -6.46
N TRP A 37 -21.57 -2.73 -5.35
CA TRP A 37 -20.77 -2.77 -4.13
C TRP A 37 -21.67 -2.73 -2.89
N SER A 38 -21.53 -3.73 -2.02
CA SER A 38 -22.25 -3.98 -0.75
C SER A 38 -22.74 -5.42 -0.68
N ASN A 39 -23.07 -5.87 0.54
CA ASN A 39 -23.72 -7.15 0.82
C ASN A 39 -25.02 -7.42 0.03
N ASN A 40 -25.66 -6.38 -0.53
CA ASN A 40 -26.87 -6.51 -1.34
C ASN A 40 -26.61 -6.40 -2.85
N ASN A 41 -25.35 -6.36 -3.28
CA ASN A 41 -24.99 -6.20 -4.69
C ASN A 41 -25.70 -4.97 -5.32
N SER A 42 -25.64 -3.83 -4.62
CA SER A 42 -26.24 -2.53 -5.00
C SER A 42 -25.15 -1.46 -5.15
N ARG A 43 -25.42 -0.24 -5.61
CA ARG A 43 -24.41 0.86 -5.59
C ARG A 43 -24.54 1.76 -4.35
N ASN A 44 -25.27 1.33 -3.32
CA ASN A 44 -25.59 2.12 -2.13
C ASN A 44 -26.07 3.57 -2.44
N GLY A 45 -26.81 3.75 -3.53
CA GLY A 45 -27.33 5.05 -3.95
C GLY A 45 -26.36 5.95 -4.73
N ILE A 46 -25.10 5.53 -4.93
CA ILE A 46 -24.10 6.26 -5.72
C ILE A 46 -24.29 5.95 -7.21
N ALA A 47 -24.61 6.97 -8.00
CA ALA A 47 -24.76 6.82 -9.45
C ALA A 47 -23.41 6.52 -10.12
N TYR A 48 -23.42 5.76 -11.20
CA TYR A 48 -22.23 5.57 -12.03
C TYR A 48 -21.98 6.78 -12.91
N ASN A 49 -20.75 7.27 -12.88
CA ASN A 49 -20.29 8.39 -13.69
C ASN A 49 -19.02 8.06 -14.49
N GLY A 50 -18.77 6.78 -14.76
CA GLY A 50 -17.68 6.33 -15.63
C GLY A 50 -18.14 6.04 -17.06
N PRO A 51 -17.24 5.51 -17.91
CA PRO A 51 -17.58 5.13 -19.29
C PRO A 51 -18.73 4.13 -19.35
N ALA A 52 -19.75 4.44 -20.17
CA ALA A 52 -20.95 3.60 -20.31
C ALA A 52 -20.65 2.14 -20.69
N ALA A 53 -19.56 1.91 -21.44
CA ALA A 53 -19.11 0.57 -21.82
C ALA A 53 -18.75 -0.33 -20.63
N TYR A 54 -18.39 0.25 -19.48
CA TYR A 54 -17.98 -0.51 -18.28
C TYR A 54 -19.10 -0.64 -17.25
N ALA A 55 -20.26 -0.01 -17.45
CA ALA A 55 -21.32 0.10 -16.44
C ALA A 55 -21.80 -1.26 -15.87
N ASN A 56 -21.70 -2.33 -16.67
CA ASN A 56 -22.14 -3.67 -16.30
C ASN A 56 -20.98 -4.62 -15.94
N THR A 57 -19.75 -4.13 -15.88
CA THR A 57 -18.59 -4.92 -15.45
C THR A 57 -18.49 -4.88 -13.94
N ASP A 58 -18.35 -6.04 -13.31
CA ASP A 58 -18.10 -6.12 -11.88
C ASP A 58 -16.61 -6.35 -11.61
N VAL A 59 -16.02 -5.42 -10.85
CA VAL A 59 -14.61 -5.48 -10.41
C VAL A 59 -14.48 -5.28 -8.91
N ILE A 60 -15.60 -5.25 -8.18
CA ILE A 60 -15.65 -5.03 -6.73
C ILE A 60 -16.11 -6.33 -6.07
N GLY A 61 -15.37 -6.78 -5.08
CA GLY A 61 -15.56 -8.05 -4.40
C GLY A 61 -16.29 -7.91 -3.08
N GLY A 62 -16.03 -8.85 -2.19
CA GLY A 62 -16.45 -8.80 -0.80
C GLY A 62 -15.76 -7.70 -0.01
N ASP A 63 -16.23 -7.52 1.22
CA ASP A 63 -15.65 -6.60 2.18
C ASP A 63 -14.14 -6.88 2.35
N SER A 64 -13.36 -5.81 2.47
CA SER A 64 -11.99 -5.91 2.95
C SER A 64 -11.97 -6.09 4.47
N GLU A 65 -10.96 -6.79 4.97
CA GLU A 65 -10.94 -7.27 6.35
C GLU A 65 -9.56 -7.03 6.99
N ASP A 66 -9.53 -6.87 8.31
CA ASP A 66 -8.30 -6.95 9.10
C ASP A 66 -7.83 -8.41 9.25
N SER A 67 -6.66 -8.60 9.86
CA SER A 67 -6.06 -9.94 10.08
C SER A 67 -6.88 -10.86 11.01
N ALA A 68 -7.89 -10.33 11.71
CA ALA A 68 -8.82 -11.08 12.56
C ALA A 68 -10.20 -11.31 11.89
N GLY A 69 -10.39 -10.89 10.64
CA GLY A 69 -11.65 -10.98 9.90
C GLY A 69 -12.65 -9.87 10.23
N GLY A 70 -12.17 -8.78 10.84
CA GLY A 70 -12.97 -7.58 11.08
C GLY A 70 -13.15 -6.78 9.79
N ILE A 71 -14.41 -6.55 9.39
CA ILE A 71 -14.75 -5.84 8.15
C ILE A 71 -14.46 -4.33 8.29
N PHE A 72 -13.81 -3.76 7.28
CA PHE A 72 -13.72 -2.31 7.10
C PHE A 72 -14.96 -1.78 6.36
N GLU A 73 -15.84 -1.11 7.10
CA GLU A 73 -17.13 -0.65 6.56
C GLU A 73 -16.93 0.29 5.37
N GLY A 74 -17.54 -0.09 4.23
CA GLY A 74 -17.49 0.70 3.02
C GLY A 74 -16.24 0.48 2.17
N GLU A 75 -15.39 -0.50 2.51
CA GLU A 75 -14.17 -0.84 1.80
C GLU A 75 -14.21 -2.29 1.27
N PHE A 76 -13.93 -2.48 -0.02
CA PHE A 76 -14.13 -3.75 -0.71
C PHE A 76 -12.91 -4.10 -1.57
N TRP A 77 -12.58 -5.39 -1.67
CA TRP A 77 -11.49 -5.85 -2.53
C TRP A 77 -11.77 -5.56 -4.01
N LEU A 78 -10.75 -5.12 -4.76
CA LEU A 78 -10.83 -5.01 -6.21
C LEU A 78 -10.40 -6.32 -6.89
N ASP A 79 -10.95 -6.63 -8.06
CA ASP A 79 -10.42 -7.72 -8.89
C ASP A 79 -9.07 -7.29 -9.48
N ILE A 80 -8.00 -7.74 -8.83
CA ILE A 80 -6.63 -7.38 -9.20
C ILE A 80 -6.06 -8.20 -10.36
N LYS A 81 -6.86 -9.03 -11.04
CA LYS A 81 -6.43 -9.69 -12.28
C LYS A 81 -6.19 -8.65 -13.37
N GLU A 82 -5.14 -8.86 -14.17
CA GLU A 82 -4.76 -7.92 -15.25
C GLU A 82 -5.90 -7.68 -16.25
N SER A 83 -6.78 -8.68 -16.47
CA SER A 83 -7.99 -8.56 -17.30
C SER A 83 -8.98 -7.50 -16.81
N SER A 84 -8.92 -7.14 -15.52
CA SER A 84 -9.84 -6.25 -14.84
C SER A 84 -9.27 -4.84 -14.65
N TRP A 85 -7.96 -4.65 -14.84
CA TRP A 85 -7.27 -3.38 -14.58
C TRP A 85 -7.79 -2.21 -15.41
N GLN A 86 -8.20 -2.45 -16.66
CA GLN A 86 -8.71 -1.39 -17.53
C GLN A 86 -9.94 -0.66 -16.95
N TYR A 87 -10.66 -1.29 -16.02
CA TYR A 87 -11.90 -0.77 -15.44
C TYR A 87 -11.67 0.12 -14.21
N TRP A 88 -10.57 -0.05 -13.49
CA TRP A 88 -10.35 0.61 -12.20
C TRP A 88 -8.95 1.20 -12.02
N ALA A 89 -7.90 0.60 -12.62
CA ALA A 89 -6.51 1.05 -12.42
C ALA A 89 -6.26 2.50 -12.86
N PRO A 90 -6.86 3.03 -13.95
CA PRO A 90 -6.74 4.45 -14.28
C PRO A 90 -7.19 5.40 -13.16
N ILE A 91 -8.16 4.98 -12.34
CA ILE A 91 -8.63 5.76 -11.18
C ILE A 91 -7.52 5.82 -10.12
N MET A 92 -6.90 4.67 -9.80
CA MET A 92 -5.78 4.61 -8.86
C MET A 92 -4.56 5.41 -9.35
N TRP A 93 -4.25 5.36 -10.64
CA TRP A 93 -3.16 6.16 -11.20
C TRP A 93 -3.46 7.65 -11.16
N ALA A 94 -4.72 8.07 -11.29
CA ALA A 94 -5.11 9.45 -11.07
C ALA A 94 -4.90 9.89 -9.60
N ARG A 95 -5.11 8.99 -8.62
CA ARG A 95 -4.77 9.27 -7.21
C ARG A 95 -3.26 9.50 -7.03
N LEU A 96 -2.40 8.75 -7.72
CA LEU A 96 -0.95 9.01 -7.73
C LEU A 96 -0.59 10.36 -8.36
N GLU A 97 -1.26 10.76 -9.45
CA GLU A 97 -1.07 12.09 -10.05
C GLU A 97 -1.45 13.20 -9.07
N VAL A 98 -2.54 13.03 -8.32
CA VAL A 98 -2.93 13.96 -7.26
C VAL A 98 -1.84 14.05 -6.19
N ALA A 99 -1.34 12.92 -5.69
CA ALA A 99 -0.24 12.87 -4.73
C ALA A 99 0.99 13.66 -5.24
N LYS A 100 1.37 13.46 -6.51
CA LYS A 100 2.45 14.23 -7.13
C LYS A 100 2.15 15.72 -7.18
N LYS A 101 0.95 16.11 -7.62
CA LYS A 101 0.50 17.50 -7.78
C LYS A 101 0.48 18.27 -6.46
N ILE A 102 0.08 17.64 -5.36
CA ILE A 102 0.11 18.25 -4.01
C ILE A 102 1.51 18.26 -3.39
N GLY A 103 2.49 17.70 -4.09
CA GLY A 103 3.90 17.73 -3.76
C GLY A 103 4.32 16.67 -2.75
N CYS A 104 3.70 15.50 -2.80
CA CYS A 104 4.20 14.32 -2.10
C CYS A 104 5.55 13.87 -2.70
N ASP A 105 6.40 13.36 -1.83
CA ASP A 105 7.67 12.72 -2.18
C ASP A 105 7.47 11.20 -2.39
N GLY A 106 6.45 10.62 -1.77
CA GLY A 106 6.13 9.21 -1.90
C GLY A 106 4.68 8.89 -1.56
N VAL A 107 4.31 7.64 -1.80
CA VAL A 107 3.00 7.08 -1.53
C VAL A 107 3.15 5.75 -0.81
N GLU A 108 2.17 5.46 0.02
CA GLU A 108 2.00 4.17 0.68
C GLU A 108 0.76 3.50 0.09
N GLY A 109 0.92 2.29 -0.44
CA GLY A 109 -0.16 1.52 -1.01
C GLY A 109 -0.77 0.66 0.08
N ASP A 110 -1.92 1.08 0.60
CA ASP A 110 -2.70 0.28 1.54
C ASP A 110 -3.58 -0.73 0.78
N GLN A 111 -3.95 -1.81 1.48
CA GLN A 111 -4.86 -2.85 1.01
C GLN A 111 -4.47 -3.38 -0.38
N ILE A 112 -3.16 -3.48 -0.60
CA ILE A 112 -2.53 -4.00 -1.81
C ILE A 112 -2.19 -5.50 -1.66
N ASN A 113 -2.37 -6.05 -0.46
CA ASN A 113 -2.03 -7.41 -0.03
C ASN A 113 -3.23 -8.39 -0.17
N SER A 114 -3.92 -8.38 -1.30
CA SER A 114 -5.11 -9.23 -1.51
C SER A 114 -4.79 -10.75 -1.51
N TYR A 115 -3.54 -11.16 -1.75
CA TYR A 115 -3.16 -12.58 -1.63
C TYR A 115 -3.38 -13.08 -0.20
N GLY A 116 -4.15 -14.15 -0.04
CA GLY A 116 -4.48 -14.72 1.27
C GLY A 116 -5.55 -13.95 2.05
N ASN A 117 -5.93 -12.74 1.63
CA ASN A 117 -6.93 -11.90 2.30
C ASN A 117 -8.23 -11.76 1.49
N ASP A 118 -8.16 -11.66 0.16
CA ASP A 118 -9.36 -11.65 -0.69
C ASP A 118 -9.88 -13.06 -0.95
N SER A 119 -11.07 -13.34 -0.45
CA SER A 119 -11.79 -14.60 -0.67
C SER A 119 -12.69 -14.60 -1.92
N THR A 120 -12.82 -13.46 -2.60
CA THR A 120 -13.80 -13.25 -3.67
C THR A 120 -13.28 -13.68 -5.04
N PHE A 121 -12.10 -13.21 -5.43
CA PHE A 121 -11.64 -13.34 -6.81
C PHE A 121 -10.67 -14.51 -7.04
N GLY A 122 -10.34 -15.27 -6.00
CA GLY A 122 -9.37 -16.37 -6.10
C GLY A 122 -7.99 -15.85 -6.49
N ILE A 123 -7.52 -14.83 -5.78
CA ILE A 123 -6.25 -14.15 -6.07
C ILE A 123 -5.06 -15.08 -5.85
N THR A 124 -4.20 -15.16 -6.86
CA THR A 124 -2.95 -15.92 -6.81
C THR A 124 -1.78 -15.01 -6.42
N GLU A 125 -0.68 -15.60 -5.99
CA GLU A 125 0.58 -14.89 -5.79
C GLU A 125 0.98 -14.10 -7.04
N ALA A 126 0.83 -14.68 -8.24
CA ALA A 126 1.15 -14.03 -9.50
C ALA A 126 0.31 -12.77 -9.76
N HIS A 127 -0.99 -12.80 -9.41
CA HIS A 127 -1.87 -11.63 -9.53
C HIS A 127 -1.39 -10.50 -8.60
N SER A 128 -1.10 -10.81 -7.33
CA SER A 128 -0.63 -9.80 -6.36
C SER A 128 0.74 -9.24 -6.73
N LEU A 129 1.69 -10.10 -7.12
CA LEU A 129 3.00 -9.63 -7.59
C LEU A 129 2.86 -8.72 -8.80
N ARG A 130 1.98 -9.04 -9.76
CA ARG A 130 1.74 -8.19 -10.93
C ARG A 130 1.18 -6.83 -10.52
N LEU A 131 0.23 -6.77 -9.58
CA LEU A 131 -0.25 -5.50 -9.03
C LEU A 131 0.86 -4.70 -8.33
N TYR A 132 1.65 -5.33 -7.47
CA TYR A 132 2.80 -4.67 -6.82
C TYR A 132 3.74 -4.05 -7.86
N ARG A 133 4.11 -4.78 -8.92
CA ARG A 133 5.00 -4.25 -9.97
C ARG A 133 4.41 -3.02 -10.65
N GLU A 134 3.13 -3.08 -10.98
CA GLU A 134 2.45 -1.98 -11.64
C GLU A 134 2.37 -0.75 -10.72
N TYR A 135 2.00 -0.93 -9.45
CA TYR A 135 1.98 0.14 -8.47
C TYR A 135 3.36 0.81 -8.29
N TYR A 136 4.43 0.03 -8.15
CA TYR A 136 5.79 0.55 -8.06
C TYR A 136 6.17 1.33 -9.31
N TYR A 137 5.93 0.75 -10.48
CA TYR A 137 6.22 1.39 -11.76
C TYR A 137 5.48 2.72 -11.89
N GLN A 138 4.16 2.71 -11.66
CA GLN A 138 3.30 3.89 -11.79
C GLN A 138 3.68 4.98 -10.79
N SER A 139 4.14 4.62 -9.58
CA SER A 139 4.67 5.58 -8.61
C SER A 139 6.01 6.17 -9.08
N HIS A 140 6.95 5.32 -9.50
CA HIS A 140 8.29 5.74 -9.91
C HIS A 140 8.30 6.61 -11.18
N ILE A 141 7.47 6.32 -12.18
CA ILE A 141 7.40 7.16 -13.39
C ILE A 141 6.87 8.57 -13.09
N ARG A 142 6.17 8.75 -11.96
CA ARG A 142 5.73 10.05 -11.44
C ARG A 142 6.77 10.71 -10.53
N GLY A 143 7.92 10.04 -10.31
CA GLY A 143 8.94 10.44 -9.37
C GLY A 143 8.42 10.49 -7.94
N LEU A 144 7.61 9.50 -7.56
CA LEU A 144 7.17 9.23 -6.19
C LEU A 144 7.88 7.97 -5.70
N THR A 145 8.32 8.01 -4.45
CA THR A 145 8.72 6.81 -3.72
C THR A 145 7.53 5.89 -3.52
N ALA A 146 7.71 4.58 -3.67
CA ALA A 146 6.65 3.59 -3.54
C ALA A 146 6.86 2.70 -2.31
N ILE A 147 5.97 2.80 -1.33
CA ILE A 147 5.93 1.95 -0.14
C ILE A 147 4.75 1.00 -0.25
N SER A 148 4.96 -0.30 -0.08
CA SER A 148 3.86 -1.27 0.10
C SER A 148 3.54 -1.43 1.58
N LYS A 149 2.25 -1.61 1.90
CA LYS A 149 1.79 -1.93 3.23
C LYS A 149 1.46 -3.41 3.34
N ASN A 150 1.93 -4.06 4.41
CA ASN A 150 1.76 -5.49 4.68
C ASN A 150 2.23 -6.38 3.51
N GLY A 151 1.55 -7.51 3.23
CA GLY A 151 1.94 -8.46 2.19
C GLY A 151 3.30 -9.11 2.43
N PHE A 152 3.66 -9.30 3.70
CA PHE A 152 4.99 -9.71 4.14
C PHE A 152 5.34 -11.13 3.64
N GLU A 153 4.35 -11.98 3.42
CA GLU A 153 4.46 -13.33 2.88
C GLU A 153 5.05 -13.35 1.45
N LEU A 154 4.96 -12.23 0.74
CA LEU A 154 5.55 -12.04 -0.60
C LEU A 154 6.77 -11.12 -0.60
N THR A 155 7.33 -10.75 0.57
CA THR A 155 8.43 -9.78 0.65
C THR A 155 9.61 -10.17 -0.23
N ALA A 156 10.07 -11.43 -0.15
CA ALA A 156 11.21 -11.92 -0.91
C ALA A 156 11.01 -11.75 -2.43
N GLN A 157 9.80 -12.01 -2.89
CA GLN A 157 9.39 -11.82 -4.27
C GLN A 157 9.30 -10.33 -4.58
N GLN A 158 8.60 -9.51 -3.78
CA GLN A 158 8.46 -8.06 -3.97
C GLN A 158 9.81 -7.35 -4.15
N VAL A 159 10.85 -7.75 -3.42
CA VAL A 159 12.17 -7.11 -3.52
C VAL A 159 13.08 -7.71 -4.61
N THR A 160 12.57 -8.71 -5.34
CA THR A 160 13.27 -9.35 -6.46
C THR A 160 12.75 -8.80 -7.78
N ALA A 161 13.70 -8.43 -8.65
CA ALA A 161 13.41 -7.86 -9.96
C ALA A 161 12.58 -8.82 -10.82
N PRO A 162 11.47 -8.37 -11.44
CA PRO A 162 10.72 -9.20 -12.38
C PRO A 162 11.52 -9.39 -13.67
N THR A 163 11.51 -10.61 -14.22
CA THR A 163 12.15 -10.95 -15.51
C THR A 163 11.15 -11.00 -16.67
N ASN A 164 9.85 -10.96 -16.37
CA ASN A 164 8.74 -11.15 -17.30
C ASN A 164 7.95 -9.86 -17.60
N ILE A 165 8.44 -8.69 -17.16
CA ILE A 165 7.77 -7.39 -17.37
C ILE A 165 8.75 -6.43 -18.06
N PRO A 166 8.66 -6.24 -19.39
CA PRO A 166 9.67 -5.50 -20.15
C PRO A 166 9.89 -4.03 -19.72
N TYR A 167 8.83 -3.34 -19.29
CA TYR A 167 8.92 -1.94 -18.86
C TYR A 167 9.58 -1.75 -17.48
N CYS A 168 9.88 -2.84 -16.77
CA CYS A 168 10.64 -2.82 -15.52
C CYS A 168 12.15 -2.67 -15.77
N THR A 169 12.53 -1.64 -16.53
CA THR A 169 13.93 -1.33 -16.87
C THR A 169 14.22 0.14 -16.56
N PRO A 170 15.14 0.45 -15.63
CA PRO A 170 15.88 -0.50 -14.79
C PRO A 170 14.95 -1.27 -13.84
N ALA A 171 15.41 -2.44 -13.36
CA ALA A 171 14.65 -3.30 -12.46
C ALA A 171 14.12 -2.58 -11.20
N THR A 172 14.81 -1.53 -10.77
CA THR A 172 14.41 -0.69 -9.64
C THR A 172 13.06 -0.01 -9.84
N MET A 173 12.59 0.14 -11.09
CA MET A 173 11.27 0.70 -11.38
C MET A 173 10.12 -0.17 -10.89
N CYS A 174 10.35 -1.46 -10.61
CA CYS A 174 9.30 -2.40 -10.25
C CYS A 174 9.60 -3.16 -8.95
N ILE A 175 10.40 -2.62 -8.05
CA ILE A 175 10.57 -3.12 -6.66
C ILE A 175 10.23 -1.97 -5.71
N PRO A 176 9.81 -2.23 -4.46
CA PRO A 176 9.46 -1.16 -3.54
C PRO A 176 10.72 -0.37 -3.09
N ASP A 177 10.52 0.90 -2.75
CA ASP A 177 11.50 1.67 -1.97
C ASP A 177 11.41 1.36 -0.46
N GLY A 178 10.27 0.84 -0.03
CA GLY A 178 10.02 0.48 1.34
C GLY A 178 8.84 -0.46 1.54
N ILE A 179 8.83 -1.15 2.68
CA ILE A 179 7.71 -1.98 3.13
C ILE A 179 7.32 -1.52 4.53
N LEU A 180 6.07 -1.09 4.69
CA LEU A 180 5.49 -0.77 5.99
C LEU A 180 4.66 -1.97 6.44
N ASN A 181 4.96 -2.53 7.60
CA ASN A 181 4.14 -3.58 8.19
C ASN A 181 3.47 -3.10 9.47
N GLU A 182 2.24 -3.57 9.67
CA GLU A 182 1.54 -3.48 10.94
C GLU A 182 1.61 -4.81 11.67
N GLU A 183 1.93 -4.74 12.97
CA GLU A 183 1.76 -5.82 13.95
C GLU A 183 2.61 -7.09 13.74
N CYS A 184 3.69 -7.07 12.95
CA CYS A 184 4.52 -8.27 12.80
C CYS A 184 5.07 -8.80 14.13
N HIS A 185 5.27 -7.96 15.16
CA HIS A 185 5.71 -8.46 16.46
C HIS A 185 4.58 -9.21 17.16
N GLN A 186 3.38 -8.63 17.14
CA GLN A 186 2.18 -9.23 17.74
C GLN A 186 1.86 -10.60 17.12
N TYR A 187 2.04 -10.74 15.80
CA TYR A 187 1.73 -11.98 15.07
C TYR A 187 2.95 -12.87 14.80
N SER A 188 4.14 -12.49 15.26
CA SER A 188 5.40 -13.24 15.06
C SER A 188 5.82 -13.42 13.60
N GLU A 189 5.58 -12.40 12.78
CA GLU A 189 5.77 -12.39 11.32
C GLU A 189 7.00 -11.55 10.88
N CYS A 190 7.70 -10.91 11.83
CA CYS A 190 8.73 -9.93 11.47
C CYS A 190 9.92 -10.52 10.68
N SER A 191 10.14 -11.83 10.74
CA SER A 191 11.19 -12.49 9.97
C SER A 191 10.94 -12.44 8.46
N ASP A 192 9.69 -12.37 8.04
CA ASP A 192 9.32 -12.36 6.62
C ASP A 192 9.69 -11.04 5.95
N LEU A 193 9.97 -9.99 6.75
CA LEU A 193 10.45 -8.70 6.29
C LEU A 193 11.98 -8.66 6.07
N ASN A 194 12.73 -9.64 6.59
CA ASN A 194 14.19 -9.69 6.47
C ASN A 194 14.72 -9.63 5.02
N PRO A 195 14.06 -10.23 3.99
CA PRO A 195 14.54 -10.09 2.63
C PRO A 195 14.62 -8.64 2.15
N ALA A 196 13.77 -7.74 2.67
CA ALA A 196 13.83 -6.31 2.37
C ALA A 196 14.99 -5.63 3.09
N THR A 197 15.13 -5.80 4.40
CA THR A 197 16.22 -5.18 5.16
C THR A 197 17.59 -5.68 4.70
N ASN A 198 17.72 -6.96 4.34
CA ASN A 198 18.95 -7.53 3.77
C ASN A 198 19.34 -6.92 2.41
N LYS A 199 18.39 -6.33 1.68
CA LYS A 199 18.64 -5.57 0.43
C LYS A 199 18.79 -4.07 0.66
N GLY A 200 18.77 -3.61 1.91
CA GLY A 200 18.82 -2.20 2.27
C GLY A 200 17.56 -1.42 1.93
N ILE A 201 16.43 -2.12 1.68
CA ILE A 201 15.13 -1.51 1.48
C ILE A 201 14.57 -1.12 2.84
N TRP A 202 13.96 0.07 2.92
CA TRP A 202 13.41 0.57 4.18
C TRP A 202 12.29 -0.34 4.68
N VAL A 203 12.32 -0.71 5.95
CA VAL A 203 11.21 -1.43 6.60
C VAL A 203 10.70 -0.63 7.78
N GLY A 204 9.45 -0.17 7.66
CA GLY A 204 8.69 0.40 8.74
C GLY A 204 7.92 -0.68 9.49
N GLN A 205 7.89 -0.61 10.80
CA GLN A 205 7.10 -1.50 11.66
C GLN A 205 6.20 -0.66 12.56
N VAL A 206 4.89 -0.92 12.52
CA VAL A 206 3.91 -0.24 13.36
C VAL A 206 3.29 -1.24 14.30
N GLU A 207 3.36 -0.97 15.60
CA GLU A 207 2.73 -1.83 16.60
C GLU A 207 1.54 -1.10 17.25
N TYR A 208 0.46 -1.85 17.48
CA TYR A 208 -0.69 -1.38 18.26
C TYR A 208 -0.72 -2.03 19.65
N ARG A 209 0.08 -3.05 19.95
CA ARG A 209 0.24 -3.61 21.31
C ARG A 209 1.72 -3.78 21.69
N GLY A 210 1.96 -4.13 22.95
CA GLY A 210 3.31 -4.33 23.49
C GLY A 210 4.02 -3.04 23.93
N ASN A 211 5.30 -3.17 24.30
CA ASN A 211 6.13 -2.11 24.85
C ASN A 211 7.53 -2.09 24.23
N ALA A 212 8.28 -1.01 24.43
CA ALA A 212 9.59 -0.81 23.82
C ALA A 212 10.60 -1.92 24.14
N ASN A 213 10.56 -2.50 25.35
CA ASN A 213 11.50 -3.56 25.74
C ASN A 213 11.24 -4.88 24.98
N GLY A 214 9.99 -5.16 24.61
CA GLY A 214 9.64 -6.35 23.84
C GLY A 214 9.90 -6.20 22.34
N VAL A 215 9.69 -4.99 21.80
CA VAL A 215 9.69 -4.75 20.35
C VAL A 215 11.05 -4.28 19.84
N CYS A 216 11.66 -3.30 20.51
CA CYS A 216 12.81 -2.58 19.98
C CYS A 216 14.10 -3.39 19.83
N PRO A 217 14.46 -4.32 20.75
CA PRO A 217 15.69 -5.10 20.58
C PRO A 217 15.70 -5.90 19.26
N ASN A 218 14.58 -6.54 18.92
CA ASN A 218 14.48 -7.31 17.68
C ASN A 218 14.38 -6.39 16.44
N ALA A 219 13.61 -5.31 16.51
CA ALA A 219 13.51 -4.34 15.42
C ALA A 219 14.88 -3.74 15.05
N ASN A 220 15.61 -3.23 16.04
CA ASN A 220 16.92 -2.63 15.84
C ASN A 220 17.93 -3.64 15.29
N ALA A 221 17.95 -4.87 15.83
CA ALA A 221 18.86 -5.92 15.36
C ALA A 221 18.60 -6.34 13.90
N SER A 222 17.39 -6.15 13.40
CA SER A 222 17.00 -6.48 12.01
C SER A 222 16.95 -5.27 11.08
N GLY A 223 17.33 -4.07 11.53
CA GLY A 223 17.31 -2.85 10.71
C GLY A 223 15.92 -2.31 10.40
N ARG A 224 14.91 -2.60 11.24
CA ARG A 224 13.55 -2.08 11.09
C ARG A 224 13.36 -0.79 11.88
N MET A 225 12.63 0.17 11.31
CA MET A 225 12.24 1.41 11.98
C MET A 225 10.86 1.24 12.58
N THR A 226 10.76 1.21 13.91
CA THR A 226 9.52 0.86 14.60
C THR A 226 8.89 2.04 15.30
N MET A 227 7.56 2.12 15.26
CA MET A 227 6.76 3.01 16.09
C MET A 227 5.56 2.29 16.71
N LYS A 228 5.19 2.73 17.91
CA LYS A 228 3.97 2.29 18.60
C LYS A 228 2.90 3.35 18.49
N LYS A 229 1.73 2.96 17.98
CA LYS A 229 0.52 3.80 17.89
C LYS A 229 -0.51 3.40 18.95
N PRO A 230 -1.46 4.28 19.32
CA PRO A 230 -2.57 3.92 20.21
C PRO A 230 -3.45 2.79 19.65
N GLU A 231 -4.02 1.96 20.52
CA GLU A 231 -4.85 0.79 20.16
C GLU A 231 -6.19 1.14 19.50
N ASN A 232 -6.65 2.39 19.60
CA ASN A 232 -7.92 2.80 19.01
C ASN A 232 -7.82 3.08 17.49
N TYR A 233 -6.73 2.66 16.85
CA TYR A 233 -6.42 2.90 15.43
C TYR A 233 -6.59 4.36 14.98
N SER A 234 -6.51 5.29 15.95
CA SER A 234 -6.70 6.70 15.65
C SER A 234 -5.54 7.19 14.80
N VAL A 235 -5.85 7.76 13.64
CA VAL A 235 -4.90 8.41 12.71
C VAL A 235 -4.21 9.66 13.28
N THR A 236 -4.20 9.82 14.61
CA THR A 236 -3.40 10.83 15.28
C THR A 236 -1.91 10.62 15.01
N GLN A 237 -1.17 11.72 14.99
CA GLN A 237 0.29 11.68 14.87
C GLN A 237 0.99 11.24 16.18
N ASN A 238 0.23 10.80 17.19
CA ASN A 238 0.78 10.36 18.46
C ASN A 238 1.59 9.08 18.28
N ILE A 239 2.82 9.11 18.79
CA ILE A 239 3.73 7.97 18.84
C ILE A 239 4.00 7.72 20.33
N LEU A 240 3.64 6.54 20.82
CA LEU A 240 3.82 6.18 22.24
C LEU A 240 5.29 5.86 22.55
N PHE A 241 5.96 5.17 21.62
CA PHE A 241 7.41 5.03 21.57
C PHE A 241 7.85 4.75 20.12
N ALA A 242 9.12 4.97 19.84
CA ALA A 242 9.74 4.59 18.58
C ALA A 242 11.17 4.11 18.82
N CYS A 243 11.67 3.27 17.91
CA CYS A 243 13.04 2.80 17.89
C CYS A 243 13.54 2.71 16.46
N TRP A 244 14.79 3.08 16.29
CA TRP A 244 15.53 3.10 15.04
C TRP A 244 16.97 2.70 15.35
N GLU A 245 17.80 2.55 14.32
CA GLU A 245 19.22 2.24 14.47
C GLU A 245 19.88 3.13 15.55
N GLN A 246 20.53 2.47 16.51
CA GLN A 246 21.35 3.12 17.54
C GLN A 246 22.74 3.41 17.01
#